data_AF-A0A1I7TVA6-F1
#
_entry.id   AF-A0A1I7TVA6-F1
#
_cell.length_a   1.000
_cell.length_b   1.000
_cell.length_c   1.000
_cell.angle_alpha   90.00
_cell.angle_beta   90.00
_cell.angle_gamma   90.00
#
_symmetry.space_group_name_H-M   'P 1'
#
loop_
_entity.id
_entity.type
_entity.pdbx_description
1 polymer ?
#
loop_
_entity_poly.entity_id
_entity_poly.type
_entity_poly.pdbx_seq_one_letter_code
_entity_poly.pdbx_strand_id
1 'polypeptide(L)'
;MLDKTRKESLYDDHIKSLERKRRDAFFHVLDNHEKITPMMRWRDAKRIIQDEEETFMKVASNSERKVEKDFRDWQERRHDQLTDEFKEMLSETKIITHKSKKLMEEGEQHMKDILAVLENDKRWVRMTAMSPSERDRMLEDHIDILNRKGTPPPPTQQERERRKL
;
A
#
# COMPACT_ATOMS: atom_id res chain seq x y z
N MET A 1 42.52 4.09 24.23
CA MET A 1 42.17 3.66 22.86
C MET A 1 40.98 2.71 22.94
N LEU A 2 40.04 2.76 21.98
CA LEU A 2 38.98 1.74 21.92
C LEU A 2 39.58 0.36 21.65
N ASP A 3 39.04 -0.68 22.29
CA ASP A 3 39.44 -2.07 22.03
C ASP A 3 38.97 -2.52 20.64
N LYS A 4 39.53 -3.64 20.16
CA LYS A 4 39.25 -4.15 18.82
C LYS A 4 37.76 -4.43 18.61
N THR A 5 37.13 -5.09 19.57
CA THR A 5 35.71 -5.46 19.53
C THR A 5 34.81 -4.24 19.44
N ARG A 6 35.08 -3.18 20.21
CA ARG A 6 34.27 -1.96 20.14
C ARG A 6 34.45 -1.21 18.83
N LYS A 7 35.67 -1.21 18.26
CA LYS A 7 35.91 -0.62 16.93
C LYS A 7 35.15 -1.37 15.83
N GLU A 8 35.17 -2.70 15.86
CA GLU A 8 34.44 -3.53 14.90
C GLU A 8 32.93 -3.29 15.01
N SER A 9 32.38 -3.27 16.23
CA SER A 9 30.95 -2.95 16.44
C SER A 9 30.57 -1.57 15.91
N LEU A 10 31.37 -0.52 16.18
CA LEU A 10 31.09 0.82 15.67
C LEU A 10 31.18 0.90 14.15
N TYR A 11 32.11 0.16 13.55
CA TYR A 11 32.24 0.06 12.10
C TYR A 11 31.01 -0.62 11.49
N ASP A 12 30.58 -1.75 12.02
CA ASP A 12 29.40 -2.47 11.53
C ASP A 12 28.13 -1.61 11.64
N ASP A 13 27.95 -0.88 12.74
CA ASP A 13 26.83 0.03 12.91
C ASP A 13 26.90 1.21 11.91
N HIS A 14 28.09 1.72 11.64
CA HIS A 14 28.30 2.75 10.63
C HIS A 14 27.94 2.25 9.23
N ILE A 15 28.40 1.05 8.85
CA ILE A 15 28.07 0.44 7.56
C ILE A 15 26.56 0.22 7.43
N LYS A 16 25.89 -0.30 8.47
CA LYS A 16 24.43 -0.42 8.48
C LYS A 16 23.72 0.91 8.31
N SER A 17 24.22 1.97 8.95
CA SER A 17 23.67 3.33 8.82
C SER A 17 23.80 3.86 7.40
N LEU A 18 24.97 3.69 6.76
CA LEU A 18 25.19 4.07 5.37
C LEU A 18 24.26 3.32 4.42
N GLU A 19 24.12 2.01 4.63
CA GLU A 19 23.22 1.17 3.83
C GLU A 19 21.75 1.57 3.98
N ARG A 20 21.33 1.94 5.19
CA ARG A 20 20.00 2.49 5.43
C ARG A 20 19.79 3.79 4.66
N LYS A 21 20.70 4.77 4.80
CA LYS A 21 20.61 6.06 4.10
C LYS A 21 20.56 5.89 2.58
N ARG A 22 21.39 5.00 2.05
CA ARG A 22 21.42 4.65 0.64
C ARG A 22 20.08 4.06 0.18
N ARG A 23 19.51 3.12 0.94
CA ARG A 23 18.19 2.55 0.64
C ARG A 23 17.08 3.59 0.72
N ASP A 24 17.10 4.45 1.73
CA ASP A 24 16.11 5.53 1.88
C ASP A 24 16.17 6.52 0.71
N ALA A 25 17.37 6.86 0.23
CA ALA A 25 17.55 7.68 -0.97
C ALA A 25 17.04 6.98 -2.23
N PHE A 26 17.28 5.68 -2.37
CA PHE A 26 16.74 4.91 -3.49
C PHE A 26 15.21 4.89 -3.49
N PHE A 27 14.58 4.66 -2.33
CA PHE A 27 13.11 4.67 -2.22
C PHE A 27 12.54 6.05 -2.50
N HIS A 28 13.22 7.11 -2.06
CA HIS A 28 12.82 8.47 -2.39
C HIS A 28 12.83 8.73 -3.90
N VAL A 29 13.83 8.22 -4.64
CA VAL A 29 13.83 8.30 -6.10
C VAL A 29 12.61 7.56 -6.68
N LEU A 30 12.35 6.32 -6.23
CA LEU A 30 11.21 5.54 -6.72
C LEU A 30 9.86 6.21 -6.43
N ASP A 31 9.69 6.81 -5.25
CA ASP A 31 8.44 7.45 -4.83
C ASP A 31 8.11 8.72 -5.62
N ASN A 32 9.13 9.45 -6.09
CA ASN A 32 8.94 10.71 -6.80
C ASN A 32 9.03 10.59 -8.32
N HIS A 33 9.39 9.41 -8.84
CA HIS A 33 9.55 9.22 -10.27
C HIS A 33 8.20 8.89 -10.95
N GLU A 34 7.70 9.81 -11.76
CA GLU A 34 6.34 9.75 -12.35
C GLU A 34 6.06 8.47 -13.16
N LYS A 35 7.09 7.94 -13.83
CA LYS A 35 6.97 6.73 -14.67
C LYS A 35 7.12 5.42 -13.90
N ILE A 36 7.57 5.45 -12.65
CA ILE A 36 7.82 4.25 -11.86
C ILE A 36 6.55 3.89 -11.08
N THR A 37 6.09 2.66 -11.24
CA THR A 37 4.91 2.15 -10.53
C THR A 37 5.24 0.87 -9.79
N PRO A 38 4.53 0.57 -8.67
CA PRO A 38 4.79 -0.65 -7.89
C PRO A 38 4.49 -1.94 -8.64
N MET A 39 3.83 -1.88 -9.81
CA MET A 39 3.52 -3.04 -10.65
C MET A 39 4.61 -3.32 -11.71
N MET A 40 5.60 -2.45 -11.85
CA MET A 40 6.65 -2.62 -12.86
C MET A 40 7.58 -3.78 -12.52
N ARG A 41 8.15 -4.38 -13.57
CA ARG A 41 9.27 -5.32 -13.41
C ARG A 41 10.55 -4.52 -13.16
N TRP A 42 11.43 -5.08 -12.32
CA TRP A 42 12.73 -4.47 -12.02
C TRP A 42 13.51 -4.08 -13.27
N ARG A 43 13.55 -4.95 -14.31
CA ARG A 43 14.29 -4.67 -15.56
C ARG A 43 13.84 -3.36 -16.22
N ASP A 44 12.54 -3.10 -16.24
CA ASP A 44 11.99 -1.94 -16.92
C ASP A 44 12.15 -0.68 -16.07
N ALA A 45 11.92 -0.79 -14.76
CA ALA A 45 12.17 0.28 -13.80
C ALA A 45 13.64 0.70 -13.79
N LYS A 46 14.56 -0.26 -13.73
CA LYS A 46 16.01 -0.03 -13.76
C LYS A 46 16.42 0.79 -14.97
N ARG A 47 15.92 0.46 -16.16
CA ARG A 47 16.23 1.20 -17.39
C ARG A 47 15.82 2.67 -17.27
N ILE A 48 14.57 2.93 -16.86
CA ILE A 48 14.06 4.30 -16.67
C ILE A 48 14.92 5.07 -15.67
N ILE A 49 15.20 4.47 -14.51
CA ILE A 49 15.94 5.13 -13.44
C ILE A 49 17.41 5.38 -13.85
N GLN A 50 18.04 4.46 -14.59
CA GLN A 50 19.39 4.65 -15.09
C GLN A 50 19.48 5.78 -16.12
N ASP A 51 18.44 5.96 -16.92
CA ASP A 51 18.41 6.96 -17.98
C ASP A 51 18.05 8.37 -17.44
N GLU A 52 17.20 8.44 -16.40
CA GLU A 52 16.57 9.70 -15.96
C GLU A 52 17.06 10.18 -14.58
N GLU A 53 17.67 9.33 -13.74
CA GLU A 53 18.00 9.66 -12.34
C GLU A 53 19.50 9.56 -12.02
N GLU A 54 20.21 10.69 -12.09
CA GLU A 54 21.63 10.77 -11.74
C GLU A 54 21.89 10.35 -10.28
N THR A 55 20.94 10.63 -9.38
CA THR A 55 21.01 10.25 -7.96
C THR A 55 21.10 8.73 -7.82
N PHE A 56 20.37 7.97 -8.64
CA PHE A 56 20.42 6.51 -8.61
C PHE A 56 21.82 5.98 -8.92
N MET A 57 22.52 6.53 -9.91
CA MET A 57 23.89 6.12 -10.21
C MET A 57 24.85 6.34 -9.02
N LYS A 58 24.60 7.36 -8.20
CA LYS A 58 25.41 7.69 -7.01
C LYS A 58 25.07 6.83 -5.80
N VAL A 59 23.82 6.42 -5.64
CA VAL A 59 23.34 5.66 -4.47
C VAL A 59 23.10 4.18 -4.74
N ALA A 60 23.17 3.72 -5.99
CA ALA A 60 22.98 2.31 -6.29
C ALA A 60 24.05 1.46 -5.59
N SER A 61 23.62 0.30 -5.07
CA SER A 61 24.57 -0.69 -4.59
C SER A 61 25.39 -1.22 -5.77
N ASN A 62 26.67 -1.51 -5.53
CA ASN A 62 27.48 -2.29 -6.48
C ASN A 62 26.92 -3.72 -6.68
N SER A 63 26.02 -4.19 -5.81
CA SER A 63 25.34 -5.47 -5.95
C SER A 63 23.97 -5.29 -6.59
N GLU A 64 23.83 -5.69 -7.85
CA GLU A 64 22.55 -5.66 -8.57
C GLU A 64 21.45 -6.44 -7.84
N ARG A 65 21.78 -7.62 -7.31
CA ARG A 65 20.84 -8.44 -6.53
C ARG A 65 20.30 -7.70 -5.31
N LYS A 66 21.13 -6.87 -4.67
CA LYS A 66 20.72 -6.07 -3.51
C LYS A 66 19.75 -4.98 -3.91
N VAL A 67 20.05 -4.25 -4.98
CA VAL A 67 19.16 -3.19 -5.49
C VAL A 67 17.82 -3.77 -5.95
N GLU A 68 17.83 -4.91 -6.63
CA GLU A 68 16.61 -5.60 -7.04
C GLU A 68 15.78 -6.05 -5.82
N LYS A 69 16.44 -6.54 -4.76
CA LYS A 69 15.75 -6.85 -3.51
C LYS A 69 15.13 -5.59 -2.90
N ASP A 70 15.89 -4.50 -2.81
CA ASP A 70 15.38 -3.23 -2.27
C ASP A 70 14.16 -2.75 -3.09
N PHE A 71 14.19 -2.89 -4.42
CA PHE A 71 13.04 -2.56 -5.27
C PHE A 71 11.82 -3.41 -4.93
N ARG A 72 11.96 -4.72 -4.71
CA ARG A 72 10.84 -5.59 -4.29
C ARG A 72 10.31 -5.20 -2.91
N ASP A 73 11.18 -4.92 -1.95
CA ASP A 73 10.79 -4.44 -0.62
C ASP A 73 9.99 -3.11 -0.74
N TRP A 74 10.36 -2.22 -1.66
CA TRP A 74 9.59 -1.01 -1.98
C TRP A 74 8.24 -1.32 -2.63
N GLN A 75 8.17 -2.25 -3.59
CA GLN A 75 6.92 -2.66 -4.24
C GLN A 75 5.92 -3.20 -3.22
N GLU A 76 6.37 -4.09 -2.33
CA GLU A 76 5.54 -4.66 -1.26
C GLU A 76 5.01 -3.56 -0.34
N ARG A 77 5.88 -2.69 0.18
CA ARG A 77 5.47 -1.58 1.04
C ARG A 77 4.46 -0.66 0.35
N ARG A 78 4.66 -0.36 -0.94
CA ARG A 78 3.77 0.54 -1.68
C ARG A 78 2.44 -0.13 -1.98
N HIS A 79 2.45 -1.42 -2.26
CA HIS A 79 1.26 -2.24 -2.44
C HIS A 79 0.43 -2.30 -1.15
N ASP A 80 1.06 -2.55 -0.01
CA ASP A 80 0.40 -2.54 1.31
C ASP A 80 -0.25 -1.19 1.59
N GLN A 81 0.47 -0.10 1.34
CA GLN A 81 -0.07 1.26 1.52
C GLN A 81 -1.30 1.51 0.63
N LEU A 82 -1.24 1.16 -0.65
CA LEU A 82 -2.37 1.33 -1.57
C LEU A 82 -3.57 0.48 -1.15
N THR A 83 -3.30 -0.72 -0.65
CA THR A 83 -4.31 -1.65 -0.13
C THR A 83 -5.02 -1.07 1.11
N ASP A 84 -4.26 -0.48 2.03
CA ASP A 84 -4.82 0.13 3.24
C ASP A 84 -5.60 1.41 2.92
N GLU A 85 -5.06 2.28 2.04
CA GLU A 85 -5.78 3.46 1.54
C GLU A 85 -7.12 3.08 0.89
N PHE A 86 -7.17 1.94 0.18
CA PHE A 86 -8.42 1.46 -0.41
C PHE A 86 -9.44 1.04 0.63
N LYS A 87 -9.01 0.21 1.60
CA LYS A 87 -9.89 -0.31 2.64
C LYS A 87 -10.47 0.83 3.47
N GLU A 88 -9.67 1.86 3.74
CA GLU A 88 -10.13 3.08 4.38
C GLU A 88 -11.20 3.79 3.55
N MET A 89 -10.93 4.03 2.26
CA MET A 89 -11.90 4.63 1.33
C MET A 89 -13.22 3.86 1.26
N LEU A 90 -13.17 2.52 1.15
CA LEU A 90 -14.36 1.67 1.15
C LEU A 90 -15.15 1.80 2.45
N SER A 91 -14.46 1.85 3.59
CA SER A 91 -15.08 2.04 4.91
C SER A 91 -15.71 3.42 5.11
N GLU A 92 -15.18 4.44 4.43
CA GLU A 92 -15.72 5.81 4.42
C GLU A 92 -16.93 5.96 3.49
N THR A 93 -17.05 5.08 2.48
CA THR A 93 -18.08 5.12 1.44
C THR A 93 -19.43 4.62 1.98
N LYS A 94 -20.26 5.54 2.50
CA LYS A 94 -21.48 5.21 3.27
C LYS A 94 -22.60 4.49 2.52
N ILE A 95 -22.60 4.52 1.19
CA ILE A 95 -23.56 3.76 0.38
C ILE A 95 -23.25 2.24 0.42
N ILE A 96 -22.03 1.86 0.76
CA ILE A 96 -21.65 0.47 0.99
C ILE A 96 -22.04 0.09 2.43
N THR A 97 -22.95 -0.87 2.56
CA THR A 97 -23.52 -1.29 3.84
C THR A 97 -23.70 -2.81 3.89
N HIS A 98 -24.13 -3.34 5.04
CA HIS A 98 -24.48 -4.77 5.17
C HIS A 98 -25.59 -5.22 4.20
N LYS A 99 -26.40 -4.30 3.67
CA LYS A 99 -27.46 -4.63 2.68
C LYS A 99 -26.95 -4.67 1.24
N SER A 100 -25.75 -4.15 0.97
CA SER A 100 -25.23 -4.00 -0.39
C SER A 100 -25.14 -5.32 -1.13
N LYS A 101 -24.79 -6.41 -0.45
CA LYS A 101 -24.76 -7.75 -1.07
C LYS A 101 -26.13 -8.13 -1.67
N LYS A 102 -27.19 -8.01 -0.86
CA LYS A 102 -28.56 -8.31 -1.30
C LYS A 102 -29.01 -7.36 -2.42
N LEU A 103 -28.71 -6.06 -2.31
CA LEU A 103 -29.08 -5.08 -3.33
C LEU A 103 -28.41 -5.36 -4.68
N MET A 104 -27.18 -5.90 -4.68
CA MET A 104 -26.48 -6.30 -5.89
C MET A 104 -27.03 -7.59 -6.51
N GLU A 105 -27.58 -8.50 -5.70
CA GLU A 105 -28.28 -9.71 -6.19
C GLU A 105 -29.64 -9.36 -6.82
N GLU A 106 -30.28 -8.29 -6.33
CA GLU A 106 -31.55 -7.77 -6.86
C GLU A 106 -31.39 -6.99 -8.18
N GLY A 107 -30.18 -6.47 -8.45
CA GLY A 107 -29.85 -5.82 -9.72
C GLY A 107 -28.55 -5.01 -9.70
N GLU A 108 -28.16 -4.50 -10.87
CA GLU A 108 -26.87 -3.81 -11.04
C GLU A 108 -26.85 -2.35 -10.53
N GLN A 109 -28.00 -1.76 -10.22
CA GLN A 109 -28.09 -0.32 -9.91
C GLN A 109 -27.22 0.06 -8.71
N HIS A 110 -27.26 -0.74 -7.65
CA HIS A 110 -26.48 -0.48 -6.43
C HIS A 110 -24.97 -0.49 -6.68
N MET A 111 -24.50 -1.40 -7.55
CA MET A 111 -23.08 -1.43 -7.95
C MET A 111 -22.72 -0.20 -8.77
N LYS A 112 -23.58 0.24 -9.70
CA LYS A 112 -23.37 1.46 -10.50
C LYS A 112 -23.27 2.70 -9.61
N ASP A 113 -24.13 2.80 -8.60
CA ASP A 113 -24.12 3.91 -7.65
C ASP A 113 -22.86 3.91 -6.78
N ILE A 114 -22.40 2.73 -6.31
CA ILE A 114 -21.12 2.61 -5.60
C ILE A 114 -19.97 3.10 -6.48
N LEU A 115 -19.85 2.59 -7.71
CA LEU A 115 -18.76 2.95 -8.61
C LEU A 115 -18.76 4.45 -8.92
N ALA A 116 -19.93 5.05 -9.15
CA ALA A 116 -20.06 6.49 -9.37
C ALA A 116 -19.57 7.32 -8.17
N VAL A 117 -19.77 6.84 -6.93
CA VAL A 117 -19.23 7.50 -5.73
C VAL A 117 -17.72 7.32 -5.65
N LEU A 118 -17.21 6.10 -5.87
CA LEU A 118 -15.78 5.81 -5.80
C LEU A 118 -14.98 6.57 -6.86
N GLU A 119 -15.50 6.71 -8.07
CA GLU A 119 -14.85 7.43 -9.19
C GLU A 119 -14.60 8.92 -8.89
N ASN A 120 -15.37 9.51 -7.98
CA ASN A 120 -15.18 10.90 -7.56
C ASN A 120 -14.10 11.06 -6.45
N ASP A 121 -13.63 9.96 -5.84
CA ASP A 121 -12.57 10.00 -4.84
C ASP A 121 -11.18 10.04 -5.50
N LYS A 122 -10.32 11.00 -5.09
CA LYS A 122 -8.96 11.12 -5.64
C LYS A 122 -8.08 9.88 -5.37
N ARG A 123 -8.37 9.10 -4.32
CA ARG A 123 -7.69 7.83 -4.02
C ARG A 123 -8.00 6.78 -5.08
N TRP A 124 -9.23 6.76 -5.61
CA TRP A 124 -9.62 5.83 -6.66
C TRP A 124 -8.73 5.94 -7.90
N VAL A 125 -8.38 7.16 -8.30
CA VAL A 125 -7.45 7.41 -9.42
C VAL A 125 -6.05 6.89 -9.12
N ARG A 126 -5.52 7.10 -7.91
CA ARG A 126 -4.20 6.52 -7.54
C ARG A 126 -4.22 5.00 -7.57
N MET A 127 -5.37 4.44 -7.22
CA MET A 127 -5.59 3.01 -7.19
C MET A 127 -5.79 2.39 -8.57
N THR A 128 -6.05 3.14 -9.64
CA THR A 128 -6.04 2.57 -10.99
C THR A 128 -4.67 2.03 -11.40
N ALA A 129 -3.61 2.36 -10.64
CA ALA A 129 -2.30 1.73 -10.77
C ALA A 129 -2.28 0.26 -10.31
N MET A 130 -3.27 -0.16 -9.51
CA MET A 130 -3.51 -1.55 -9.11
C MET A 130 -4.31 -2.28 -10.19
N SER A 131 -4.15 -3.62 -10.25
CA SER A 131 -4.91 -4.42 -11.20
C SER A 131 -6.43 -4.25 -10.98
N PRO A 132 -7.25 -4.11 -12.05
CA PRO A 132 -8.71 -4.01 -11.91
C PRO A 132 -9.31 -5.17 -11.12
N SER A 133 -8.87 -6.40 -11.40
CA SER A 133 -9.33 -7.61 -10.73
C SER A 133 -9.08 -7.61 -9.22
N GLU A 134 -7.98 -7.01 -8.77
CA GLU A 134 -7.67 -6.93 -7.34
C GLU A 134 -8.57 -5.91 -6.63
N ARG A 135 -8.85 -4.77 -7.29
CA ARG A 135 -9.80 -3.78 -6.78
C ARG A 135 -11.21 -4.36 -6.66
N ASP A 136 -11.67 -5.07 -7.68
CA ASP A 136 -12.99 -5.70 -7.69
C ASP A 136 -13.10 -6.72 -6.55
N ARG A 137 -12.08 -7.58 -6.40
CA ARG A 137 -12.01 -8.55 -5.29
C ARG A 137 -12.03 -7.87 -3.92
N MET A 138 -11.26 -6.81 -3.73
CA MET A 138 -11.22 -6.10 -2.45
C MET A 138 -12.56 -5.42 -2.11
N LEU A 139 -13.26 -4.89 -3.12
CA LEU A 139 -14.61 -4.36 -2.96
C LEU A 139 -15.60 -5.47 -2.56
N GLU A 140 -15.56 -6.60 -3.24
CA GLU A 140 -16.40 -7.76 -2.94
C GLU A 140 -16.13 -8.30 -1.52
N ASP A 141 -14.86 -8.49 -1.16
CA ASP A 141 -14.43 -8.91 0.18
C ASP A 141 -14.94 -7.94 1.26
N HIS A 142 -14.88 -6.63 1.02
CA HIS A 142 -15.39 -5.62 1.94
C HIS A 142 -16.91 -5.73 2.14
N ILE A 143 -17.67 -5.88 1.05
CA ILE A 143 -19.13 -6.05 1.07
C ILE A 143 -19.50 -7.35 1.82
N ASP A 144 -18.76 -8.43 1.59
CA ASP A 144 -18.96 -9.70 2.26
C ASP A 144 -18.72 -9.61 3.77
N ILE A 145 -17.69 -8.88 4.20
CA ILE A 145 -17.41 -8.61 5.60
C ILE A 145 -18.56 -7.84 6.25
N LEU A 146 -19.09 -6.80 5.58
CA LEU A 146 -20.22 -6.03 6.09
C LEU A 146 -21.49 -6.87 6.18
N ASN A 147 -21.77 -7.69 5.16
CA ASN A 147 -22.93 -8.58 5.15
C ASN A 147 -22.87 -9.60 6.30
N ARG A 148 -21.69 -10.19 6.57
CA ARG A 148 -21.48 -11.13 7.69
C ARG A 148 -21.61 -10.46 9.05
N LYS A 149 -21.13 -9.21 9.20
CA LYS A 149 -21.29 -8.44 10.45
C LYS A 149 -22.74 -8.05 10.72
N GLY A 150 -23.56 -7.90 9.68
CA GLY A 150 -24.96 -7.50 9.80
C GLY A 150 -25.11 -6.07 10.30
N THR A 151 -26.27 -5.75 10.86
CA THR A 151 -26.54 -4.42 11.43
C THR A 151 -25.60 -4.17 12.62
N PRO A 152 -24.84 -3.05 12.65
CA PRO A 152 -24.04 -2.72 13.81
C PRO A 152 -24.93 -2.69 15.07
N PRO A 153 -24.50 -3.28 16.20
CA PRO A 153 -25.32 -3.36 17.39
C PRO A 153 -25.68 -1.95 17.86
N PRO A 154 -26.93 -1.72 18.30
CA PRO A 154 -27.38 -0.40 18.71
C PRO A 154 -26.49 0.18 19.81
N PRO A 155 -26.35 1.52 19.88
CA PRO A 155 -25.49 2.19 20.89
C PRO A 155 -25.79 1.73 22.32
N THR A 156 -27.06 1.44 22.62
CA THR A 156 -27.54 0.95 23.91
C THR A 156 -27.05 -0.46 24.29
N GLN A 157 -26.73 -1.32 23.32
CA GLN A 157 -26.08 -2.61 23.59
C GLN A 157 -24.58 -2.43 23.87
N GLN A 158 -23.91 -1.56 23.11
CA GLN A 158 -22.47 -1.28 23.31
C GLN A 158 -22.19 -0.64 24.67
N GLU A 159 -23.09 0.24 25.13
CA GLU A 159 -23.00 0.87 26.45
C GLU A 159 -23.19 -0.13 27.60
N ARG A 160 -24.03 -1.17 27.42
CA ARG A 160 -24.22 -2.23 28.42
C ARG A 160 -23.00 -3.14 28.54
N GLU A 161 -22.29 -3.40 27.44
CA GLU A 161 -21.08 -4.22 27.45
C GLU A 161 -19.88 -3.48 28.04
N ARG A 162 -19.70 -2.19 27.74
CA ARG A 162 -18.66 -1.35 28.36
C ARG A 162 -18.77 -1.24 29.87
N ARG A 163 -19.99 -1.30 30.43
CA ARG A 163 -20.23 -1.26 31.90
C ARG A 163 -19.99 -2.60 32.60
N LYS A 164 -19.75 -3.68 31.86
CA LYS A 164 -19.47 -5.02 32.40
C LYS A 164 -17.97 -5.38 32.43
N LEU A 165 -17.13 -4.57 31.78
CA LEU A 165 -15.67 -4.59 31.87
C LEU A 165 -15.22 -3.72 33.05
#